data_AF-A0A165ZHI6-F1
#
_entry.id   AF-A0A165ZHI6-F1
#
_cell.length_a   1.000
_cell.length_b   1.000
_cell.length_c   1.000
_cell.angle_alpha   90.00
_cell.angle_beta   90.00
_cell.angle_gamma   90.00
#
_symmetry.space_group_name_H-M   'P 1'
#
loop_
_entity.id
_entity.type
_entity.pdbx_description
1 polymer ?
#
loop_
_entity_poly.entity_id
_entity_poly.type
_entity_poly.pdbx_seq_one_letter_code
_entity_poly.pdbx_strand_id
1 'polypeptide(L)'
;MSKQPRKQRKFLYTAPKHTRRKMMGVSLSEKLREDYGRRSLPIKIGDTVEIVRGDFKDTKGKVESIDSKNYKVYIEGVTINKVDSTPVFVPIHPSNLVLIEADMKDDMRYKLIERKE
;
A
#
# COMPACT_ATOMS: atom_id res chain seq x y z
N MET A 1 -0.57 19.57 13.52
CA MET A 1 -1.62 19.19 12.54
C MET A 1 -2.77 20.20 12.62
N SER A 2 -3.30 20.72 11.51
CA SER A 2 -4.39 21.71 11.55
C SER A 2 -5.70 21.04 11.97
N LYS A 3 -6.45 21.63 12.91
CA LYS A 3 -7.78 21.16 13.33
C LYS A 3 -8.87 21.36 12.28
N GLN A 4 -8.60 22.16 11.23
CA GLN A 4 -9.59 22.50 10.21
C GLN A 4 -9.71 21.38 9.16
N PRO A 5 -10.89 20.70 9.03
CA PRO A 5 -11.06 19.59 8.09
C PRO A 5 -10.78 19.97 6.64
N ARG A 6 -11.18 21.19 6.24
CA ARG A 6 -10.93 21.72 4.89
C ARG A 6 -9.44 21.79 4.55
N LYS A 7 -8.60 22.21 5.51
CA LYS A 7 -7.14 22.30 5.31
C LYS A 7 -6.51 20.91 5.22
N GLN A 8 -7.00 19.94 6.00
CA GLN A 8 -6.53 18.55 5.93
C GLN A 8 -6.82 17.89 4.59
N ARG A 9 -8.06 18.02 4.08
CA ARG A 9 -8.43 17.46 2.77
C ARG A 9 -7.63 18.11 1.63
N LYS A 10 -7.44 19.43 1.68
CA LYS A 10 -6.61 20.14 0.70
C LYS A 10 -5.17 19.64 0.71
N PHE A 11 -4.60 19.41 1.90
CA PHE A 11 -3.24 18.90 2.04
C PHE A 11 -3.09 17.51 1.40
N LEU A 12 -4.01 16.57 1.66
CA LEU A 12 -3.97 15.24 1.04
C LEU A 12 -4.02 15.32 -0.49
N TYR A 13 -4.91 16.14 -1.04
CA TYR A 13 -5.06 16.28 -2.50
C TYR A 13 -3.83 16.92 -3.17
N THR A 14 -3.23 17.93 -2.53
CA THR A 14 -2.11 18.72 -3.08
C THR A 14 -0.73 18.25 -2.64
N ALA A 15 -0.64 17.17 -1.85
CA ALA A 15 0.63 16.68 -1.31
C ALA A 15 1.67 16.40 -2.42
N PRO A 16 2.96 16.78 -2.21
CA PRO A 16 4.05 16.40 -3.11
C PRO A 16 4.31 14.88 -3.13
N LYS A 17 4.85 14.35 -4.24
CA LYS A 17 5.07 12.90 -4.45
C LYS A 17 5.84 12.21 -3.32
N HIS A 18 6.91 12.83 -2.82
CA HIS A 18 7.73 12.26 -1.73
C HIS A 18 6.93 12.11 -0.42
N THR A 19 5.97 13.01 -0.17
CA THR A 19 5.06 12.93 0.98
C THR A 19 3.99 11.87 0.77
N ARG A 20 3.46 11.73 -0.46
CA ARG A 20 2.49 10.68 -0.79
C ARG A 20 3.03 9.28 -0.55
N ARG A 21 4.33 9.05 -0.80
CA ARG A 21 5.00 7.79 -0.47
C ARG A 21 4.82 7.40 1.00
N LYS A 22 4.98 8.34 1.94
CA LYS A 22 4.79 8.08 3.37
C LYS A 22 3.32 7.79 3.71
N MET A 23 2.39 8.44 3.02
CA MET A 23 0.95 8.25 3.20
C MET A 23 0.44 6.90 2.66
N MET A 24 1.12 6.33 1.65
CA MET A 24 0.83 4.98 1.13
C MET A 24 1.50 3.86 1.97
N GLY A 25 1.57 4.07 3.29
CA GLY A 25 2.02 3.04 4.22
C GLY A 25 0.96 1.96 4.39
N VAL A 26 1.39 0.70 4.36
CA VAL A 26 0.57 -0.49 4.58
C VAL A 26 0.94 -1.13 5.90
N SER A 27 -0.05 -1.67 6.60
CA SER A 27 0.18 -2.39 7.86
C SER A 27 1.00 -3.66 7.62
N LEU A 28 2.00 -3.92 8.45
CA LEU A 28 2.71 -5.20 8.43
C LEU A 28 1.88 -6.31 9.09
N SER A 29 2.07 -7.55 8.63
CA SER A 29 1.62 -8.77 9.32
C SER A 29 2.32 -8.92 10.68
N GLU A 30 1.74 -9.68 11.60
CA GLU A 30 2.28 -9.83 12.97
C GLU A 30 3.73 -10.34 12.95
N LYS A 31 4.02 -11.36 12.13
CA LYS A 31 5.37 -11.87 11.93
C LYS A 31 6.35 -10.78 11.47
N LEU A 32 6.00 -10.01 10.43
CA LEU A 32 6.87 -8.93 9.94
C LEU A 32 7.00 -7.77 10.92
N ARG A 33 5.99 -7.53 11.78
CA ARG A 33 6.06 -6.51 12.83
C ARG A 33 7.07 -6.89 13.90
N GLU A 34 7.12 -8.16 14.27
CA GLU A 34 8.11 -8.69 15.21
C GLU A 34 9.52 -8.63 14.62
N ASP A 35 9.69 -9.09 13.38
CA ASP A 35 10.98 -9.11 12.68
C ASP A 35 11.56 -7.71 12.48
N TYR A 36 10.74 -6.75 12.04
CA TYR A 36 11.19 -5.40 11.68
C TYR A 36 10.97 -4.34 12.77
N GLY A 37 10.24 -4.68 13.85
CA GLY A 37 9.94 -3.74 14.94
C GLY A 37 9.10 -2.53 14.51
N ARG A 38 8.33 -2.63 13.42
CA ARG A 38 7.55 -1.51 12.87
C ARG A 38 6.10 -1.89 12.61
N ARG A 39 5.21 -0.90 12.69
CA ARG A 39 3.77 -1.11 12.43
C ARG A 39 3.42 -1.12 10.94
N SER A 40 4.09 -0.28 10.14
CA SER A 40 3.79 -0.11 8.72
C SER A 40 5.01 0.24 7.89
N LEU A 41 4.95 -0.07 6.59
CA LEU A 41 5.96 0.30 5.59
C LEU A 41 5.28 0.85 4.32
N PRO A 42 5.93 1.78 3.60
CA PRO A 42 5.46 2.19 2.27
C PRO A 42 5.46 1.00 1.31
N ILE A 43 4.34 0.79 0.62
CA ILE A 43 4.20 -0.31 -0.34
C ILE A 43 5.12 -0.14 -1.56
N LYS A 44 5.64 -1.24 -2.09
CA LYS A 44 6.48 -1.30 -3.30
C LYS A 44 5.92 -2.34 -4.28
N ILE A 45 6.20 -2.11 -5.56
CA ILE A 45 5.94 -3.11 -6.60
C ILE A 45 6.74 -4.37 -6.27
N GLY A 46 6.07 -5.51 -6.31
CA GLY A 46 6.64 -6.82 -5.99
C GLY A 46 6.50 -7.28 -4.54
N ASP A 47 5.97 -6.44 -3.64
CA ASP A 47 5.53 -6.86 -2.32
C ASP A 47 4.33 -7.82 -2.42
N THR A 48 4.21 -8.78 -1.49
CA THR A 48 3.04 -9.67 -1.37
C THR A 48 2.11 -9.13 -0.30
N VAL A 49 0.85 -8.88 -0.68
CA VAL A 49 -0.16 -8.28 0.19
C VAL A 49 -1.40 -9.16 0.31
N GLU A 50 -2.11 -8.97 1.41
CA GLU A 50 -3.43 -9.55 1.69
C GLU A 50 -4.45 -8.45 1.88
N ILE A 51 -5.64 -8.66 1.34
CA ILE A 51 -6.74 -7.71 1.44
C ILE A 51 -7.58 -8.04 2.66
N VAL A 52 -7.70 -7.09 3.58
CA VAL A 52 -8.45 -7.28 4.83
C VAL A 52 -9.90 -6.80 4.72
N ARG A 53 -10.19 -5.93 3.74
CA ARG A 53 -11.51 -5.27 3.61
C ARG A 53 -11.93 -5.16 2.15
N GLY A 54 -13.24 -5.26 1.92
CA GLY A 54 -13.87 -5.16 0.60
C GLY A 54 -14.28 -6.53 0.07
N ASP A 55 -14.71 -6.57 -1.19
CA ASP A 55 -15.24 -7.79 -1.82
C ASP A 55 -14.17 -8.87 -2.03
N PHE A 56 -12.91 -8.45 -2.19
CA PHE A 56 -11.74 -9.32 -2.39
C PHE A 56 -11.03 -9.66 -1.07
N LYS A 57 -11.77 -9.69 0.05
CA LYS A 57 -11.20 -10.00 1.36
C LYS A 57 -10.53 -11.38 1.36
N ASP A 58 -9.45 -11.52 2.14
CA ASP A 58 -8.66 -12.74 2.35
C ASP A 58 -7.97 -13.25 1.07
N THR A 59 -7.99 -12.43 0.00
CA THR A 59 -7.22 -12.68 -1.23
C THR A 59 -5.80 -12.18 -1.05
N LYS A 60 -4.84 -13.04 -1.40
CA LYS A 60 -3.41 -12.74 -1.41
C LYS A 60 -2.95 -12.53 -2.84
N GLY A 61 -2.12 -11.52 -3.05
CA GLY A 61 -1.60 -11.22 -4.37
C GLY A 61 -0.37 -10.34 -4.31
N LYS A 62 0.37 -10.32 -5.41
CA LYS A 62 1.54 -9.48 -5.55
C LYS A 62 1.13 -8.10 -6.05
N VAL A 63 1.83 -7.06 -5.60
CA VAL A 63 1.59 -5.70 -6.06
C VAL A 63 2.20 -5.53 -7.45
N GLU A 64 1.35 -5.31 -8.45
CA GLU A 64 1.78 -5.09 -9.83
C GLU A 64 2.11 -3.62 -10.09
N SER A 65 1.22 -2.72 -9.68
CA SER A 65 1.40 -1.28 -9.91
C SER A 65 0.82 -0.42 -8.79
N ILE A 66 1.41 0.78 -8.66
CA ILE A 66 1.05 1.74 -7.61
C ILE A 66 0.75 3.08 -8.25
N ASP A 67 -0.47 3.57 -8.05
CA ASP A 67 -0.86 4.92 -8.41
C ASP A 67 -0.77 5.85 -7.19
N SER A 68 0.40 6.49 -7.06
CA SER A 68 0.64 7.52 -6.05
C SER A 68 -0.20 8.79 -6.22
N LYS A 69 -0.80 9.02 -7.40
CA LYS A 69 -1.64 10.20 -7.63
C LYS A 69 -2.99 10.05 -6.93
N ASN A 70 -3.58 8.87 -7.04
CA ASN A 70 -4.92 8.58 -6.51
C ASN A 70 -4.90 7.75 -5.22
N TYR A 71 -3.73 7.44 -4.66
CA TYR A 71 -3.57 6.58 -3.48
C TYR A 71 -4.18 5.19 -3.68
N LYS A 72 -3.96 4.63 -4.86
CA LYS A 72 -4.48 3.32 -5.26
C LYS A 72 -3.36 2.35 -5.59
N VAL A 73 -3.63 1.08 -5.32
CA VAL A 73 -2.74 -0.06 -5.54
C VAL A 73 -3.50 -1.07 -6.39
N TYR A 74 -2.80 -1.67 -7.35
CA TYR A 74 -3.30 -2.75 -8.18
C TYR A 74 -2.56 -4.04 -7.81
N ILE A 75 -3.32 -5.11 -7.62
CA ILE A 75 -2.85 -6.37 -7.07
C ILE A 75 -3.20 -7.47 -8.07
N GLU A 76 -2.23 -8.36 -8.32
CA GLU A 76 -2.43 -9.54 -9.15
C GLU A 76 -3.53 -10.44 -8.57
N GLY A 77 -4.43 -10.93 -9.42
CA GLY A 77 -5.59 -11.74 -9.02
C GLY A 77 -6.82 -10.94 -8.62
N VAL A 78 -6.70 -9.62 -8.42
CA VAL A 78 -7.83 -8.73 -8.11
C VAL A 78 -8.31 -8.06 -9.39
N THR A 79 -9.11 -8.80 -10.17
CA THR A 79 -9.62 -8.34 -11.45
C THR A 79 -11.15 -8.46 -11.54
N ILE A 80 -11.75 -7.60 -12.35
CA ILE A 80 -13.15 -7.69 -12.77
C ILE A 80 -13.17 -7.84 -14.28
N ASN A 81 -14.03 -8.72 -14.78
CA ASN A 81 -14.27 -8.86 -16.20
C ASN A 81 -15.21 -7.76 -16.67
N LYS A 82 -14.78 -7.00 -17.68
CA LYS A 82 -15.65 -6.07 -18.39
C LYS A 82 -16.68 -6.85 -19.22
N VAL A 83 -17.71 -6.17 -19.72
CA VAL A 83 -18.69 -6.74 -20.69
C VAL A 83 -17.98 -7.34 -21.90
N ASP A 84 -16.84 -6.75 -22.29
CA ASP A 84 -15.99 -7.21 -23.40
C ASP A 84 -15.09 -8.41 -23.02
N SER A 85 -15.31 -9.05 -21.86
CA SER A 85 -14.51 -10.15 -21.28
C SER A 85 -13.03 -9.85 -21.01
N THR A 86 -12.59 -8.60 -21.15
CA THR A 86 -11.24 -8.18 -20.77
C THR A 86 -11.11 -8.04 -19.25
N PRO A 87 -10.11 -8.64 -18.59
CA PRO A 87 -9.88 -8.48 -17.16
C PRO A 87 -9.25 -7.10 -16.88
N VAL A 88 -9.83 -6.36 -15.94
CA VAL A 88 -9.32 -5.06 -15.48
C VAL A 88 -9.05 -5.11 -13.98
N PHE A 89 -7.90 -4.58 -13.56
CA PHE A 89 -7.53 -4.55 -12.15
C PHE A 89 -8.40 -3.59 -11.34
N VAL A 90 -8.79 -4.03 -10.15
CA VAL A 90 -9.57 -3.21 -9.22
C VAL A 90 -8.63 -2.33 -8.39
N PRO A 91 -8.86 -1.00 -8.33
CA PRO A 91 -8.01 -0.10 -7.57
C PRO A 91 -8.32 -0.15 -6.07
N ILE A 92 -7.40 -0.69 -5.28
CA ILE A 92 -7.55 -0.84 -3.82
C ILE A 92 -6.80 0.27 -3.08
N HIS A 93 -7.35 0.76 -1.97
CA HIS A 93 -6.66 1.72 -1.11
C HIS A 93 -5.69 0.99 -0.16
N PRO A 94 -4.45 1.48 0.05
CA PRO A 94 -3.43 0.77 0.84
C PRO A 94 -3.81 0.53 2.31
N SER A 95 -4.72 1.31 2.88
CA SER A 95 -5.22 1.08 4.25
C SER A 95 -5.99 -0.23 4.43
N ASN A 96 -6.48 -0.81 3.33
CA ASN A 96 -7.25 -2.05 3.35
C ASN A 96 -6.34 -3.28 3.15
N LEU A 97 -5.03 -3.08 3.08
CA LEU A 97 -4.04 -4.10 2.83
C LEU A 97 -3.23 -4.40 4.10
N VAL A 98 -2.73 -5.63 4.15
CA VAL A 98 -1.69 -6.07 5.07
C VAL A 98 -0.54 -6.66 4.26
N LEU A 99 0.68 -6.28 4.61
CA LEU A 99 1.90 -6.81 3.99
C LEU A 99 2.22 -8.17 4.59
N ILE A 100 2.25 -9.22 3.76
CA ILE A 100 2.67 -10.56 4.20
C ILE A 100 4.17 -10.73 3.98
N GLU A 101 4.65 -10.35 2.80
CA GLU A 101 6.05 -10.48 2.41
C GLU A 101 6.52 -9.18 1.76
N ALA A 102 7.70 -8.74 2.16
CA ALA A 102 8.30 -7.50 1.66
C ALA A 102 9.45 -7.81 0.70
N ASP A 103 9.49 -7.11 -0.45
CA ASP A 103 10.62 -7.17 -1.37
C ASP A 103 11.81 -6.38 -0.80
N MET A 104 12.87 -7.10 -0.43
CA MET A 104 14.08 -6.53 0.21
C MET A 104 15.27 -6.38 -0.72
N LYS A 105 15.06 -6.43 -2.05
CA LYS A 105 16.16 -6.26 -3.03
C LYS A 105 16.85 -4.90 -3.00
N ASP A 106 16.23 -3.89 -2.38
CA ASP A 106 16.73 -2.51 -2.35
C ASP A 106 17.35 -2.17 -1.00
N ASP A 107 18.66 -1.91 -0.99
CA ASP A 107 19.45 -1.54 0.20
C ASP A 107 18.87 -0.32 0.92
N MET A 108 18.27 0.63 0.20
CA MET A 108 17.69 1.83 0.81
C MET A 108 16.44 1.51 1.61
N ARG A 109 15.68 0.48 1.22
CA ARG A 109 14.52 -0.01 1.97
C ARG A 109 14.96 -0.74 3.22
N TYR A 110 16.05 -1.52 3.14
CA TYR A 110 16.64 -2.19 4.29
C TYR A 110 17.13 -1.18 5.34
N LYS A 111 17.94 -0.19 4.92
CA LYS A 111 18.38 0.92 5.78
C LYS A 111 17.22 1.68 6.40
N LEU A 112 16.10 1.80 5.68
CA LEU A 112 14.92 2.47 6.19
C LEU A 112 14.30 1.67 7.34
N ILE A 113 14.33 0.34 7.32
CA ILE A 113 13.84 -0.52 8.41
C ILE A 113 14.79 -0.50 9.61
N GLU A 114 16.11 -0.59 9.37
CA GLU A 114 17.13 -0.61 10.42
C GLU A 114 17.27 0.69 11.19
N ARG A 115 16.92 1.84 10.58
CA ARG A 115 16.74 3.11 11.27
C ARG A 115 15.57 2.99 12.25
N LYS A 116 15.77 2.26 13.34
CA LYS A 116 14.95 2.35 14.55
C LYS A 116 14.96 3.81 14.97
N GLU A 117 13.78 4.42 15.02
CA GLU A 117 13.53 5.57 15.89
C GLU A 117 13.13 5.03 17.26
#